data_AF-F4Y495-F1
#
_entry.id   AF-F4Y495-F1
#
_cell.length_a   1.000
_cell.length_b   1.000
_cell.length_c   1.000
_cell.angle_alpha   90.00
_cell.angle_beta   90.00
_cell.angle_gamma   90.00
#
_symmetry.space_group_name_H-M   'P 1'
#
loop_
_entity.id
_entity.type
_entity.pdbx_description
1 polymer ?
#
loop_
_entity_poly.entity_id
_entity_poly.type
_entity_poly.pdbx_seq_one_letter_code
_entity_poly.pdbx_strand_id
1 'polypeptide(L)'
;MIEYLWKAAFAFYSDTSQQAEVWVSKRLLLILEGKSSTVAGGMRGSATKRQLSASQRQPVDKCARYLLNNAAYLKYHDYLKAGLPIATGVIEGACRHLIKDRMDITGARWSLMGAEAVLRLRSLYVSGDGKSIGPFT
;
A
#
# COMPACT_ATOMS: atom_id res chain seq x y z
N MET A 1 4.24 1.35 -2.04
CA MET A 1 3.07 0.47 -1.87
C MET A 1 1.75 1.24 -2.03
N ILE A 2 1.36 2.13 -1.11
CA ILE A 2 0.01 2.75 -1.12
C ILE A 2 -0.18 3.64 -2.36
N GLU A 3 0.86 4.37 -2.76
CA GLU A 3 0.87 5.15 -4.02
C GLU A 3 0.63 4.28 -5.26
N TYR A 4 1.26 3.10 -5.29
CA TYR A 4 1.10 2.19 -6.41
C TYR A 4 -0.31 1.60 -6.45
N LEU A 5 -0.93 1.34 -5.30
CA LEU A 5 -2.33 0.89 -5.23
C LEU A 5 -3.29 1.94 -5.77
N TRP A 6 -3.11 3.22 -5.41
CA TRP A 6 -3.94 4.30 -5.94
C TRP A 6 -3.80 4.45 -7.46
N LYS A 7 -2.56 4.48 -7.97
CA LYS A 7 -2.33 4.52 -9.42
C LYS A 7 -2.94 3.31 -10.15
N ALA A 8 -2.91 2.12 -9.54
CA ALA A 8 -3.59 0.95 -10.07
C ALA A 8 -5.12 1.04 -9.99
N ALA A 9 -5.68 1.62 -8.93
CA ALA A 9 -7.12 1.85 -8.80
C ALA A 9 -7.64 2.80 -9.88
N PHE A 10 -6.88 3.83 -10.23
CA PHE A 10 -7.22 4.78 -11.28
C PHE A 10 -7.19 4.19 -12.70
N ALA A 11 -6.53 3.04 -12.90
CA ALA A 11 -6.68 2.27 -14.14
C ALA A 11 -8.03 1.54 -14.24
N PHE A 12 -8.76 1.43 -13.12
CA PHE A 12 -10.01 0.66 -13.00
C PHE A 12 -11.24 1.53 -12.79
N TYR A 13 -11.06 2.73 -12.23
CA TYR A 13 -12.10 3.66 -11.83
C TYR A 13 -11.62 5.09 -12.05
N SER A 14 -12.52 6.07 -12.14
CA SER A 14 -12.14 7.48 -12.22
C SER A 14 -11.45 8.00 -10.95
N ASP A 15 -10.67 9.07 -11.10
CA ASP A 15 -9.72 9.64 -10.11
C ASP A 15 -10.32 10.11 -8.77
N THR A 16 -11.65 10.06 -8.61
CA THR A 16 -12.39 10.55 -7.44
C THR A 16 -13.50 9.63 -6.96
N SER A 17 -13.57 8.40 -7.48
CA SER A 17 -14.69 7.52 -7.15
C SER A 17 -14.55 6.87 -5.77
N GLN A 18 -15.64 6.84 -5.00
CA GLN A 18 -15.75 6.05 -3.76
C GLN A 18 -15.43 4.56 -3.99
N GLN A 19 -15.63 4.07 -5.21
CA GLN A 19 -15.25 2.73 -5.64
C GLN A 19 -13.73 2.51 -5.62
N ALA A 20 -12.93 3.52 -6.03
CA ALA A 20 -11.47 3.45 -5.97
C ALA A 20 -10.97 3.38 -4.52
N GLU A 21 -11.54 4.17 -3.61
CA GLU A 21 -11.22 4.14 -2.18
C GLU A 21 -11.49 2.76 -1.59
N VAL A 22 -12.71 2.25 -1.74
CA VAL A 22 -13.08 0.91 -1.26
C VAL A 22 -12.18 -0.16 -1.88
N TRP A 23 -11.81 0.00 -3.15
CA TRP A 23 -10.90 -0.90 -3.83
C TRP A 23 -9.53 -0.89 -3.16
N VAL A 24 -8.92 0.28 -2.94
CA VAL A 24 -7.60 0.44 -2.32
C VAL A 24 -7.60 -0.09 -0.89
N SER A 25 -8.56 0.30 -0.05
CA SER A 25 -8.64 -0.11 1.36
C SER A 25 -8.71 -1.63 1.50
N LYS A 26 -9.53 -2.30 0.68
CA LYS A 26 -9.63 -3.77 0.68
C LYS A 26 -8.31 -4.45 0.30
N ARG A 27 -7.59 -3.94 -0.72
CA ARG A 27 -6.29 -4.53 -1.11
C ARG A 27 -5.22 -4.24 -0.06
N LEU A 28 -5.22 -3.06 0.52
CA LEU A 28 -4.27 -2.67 1.56
C LEU A 28 -4.39 -3.61 2.76
N LEU A 29 -5.61 -3.90 3.22
CA LEU A 29 -5.84 -4.89 4.28
C LEU A 29 -5.27 -6.27 3.91
N LEU A 30 -5.57 -6.78 2.71
CA LEU A 30 -5.05 -8.07 2.25
C LEU A 30 -3.52 -8.10 2.19
N ILE A 31 -2.87 -7.00 1.75
CA ILE A 31 -1.41 -6.90 1.74
C ILE A 31 -0.86 -6.95 3.17
N LEU A 32 -1.51 -6.27 4.12
CA LEU A 32 -1.12 -6.32 5.52
C LEU A 32 -1.33 -7.70 6.13
N GLU A 33 -2.31 -8.47 5.63
CA GLU A 33 -2.49 -9.88 5.97
C GLU A 33 -1.46 -10.82 5.30
N GLY A 34 -0.45 -10.28 4.62
CA GLY A 34 0.58 -11.06 3.93
C GLY A 34 0.16 -11.59 2.55
N LYS A 35 -1.02 -11.20 2.04
CA LYS A 35 -1.57 -11.70 0.76
C LYS A 35 -1.14 -10.85 -0.45
N SER A 36 0.07 -10.26 -0.39
CA SER A 36 0.58 -9.35 -1.42
C SER A 36 0.68 -9.99 -2.81
N SER A 37 1.16 -11.24 -2.89
CA SER A 37 1.22 -12.00 -4.15
C SER A 37 -0.17 -12.29 -4.74
N THR A 38 -1.13 -12.65 -3.89
CA THR A 38 -2.53 -12.88 -4.29
C THR A 38 -3.17 -11.60 -4.83
N VAL A 39 -2.94 -10.47 -4.16
CA VAL A 39 -3.40 -9.15 -4.63
C VAL A 39 -2.79 -8.82 -5.99
N ALA A 40 -1.49 -9.06 -6.17
CA ALA A 40 -0.80 -8.82 -7.43
C ALA A 40 -1.39 -9.64 -8.59
N GLY A 41 -1.63 -10.94 -8.38
CA GLY A 41 -2.27 -11.81 -9.36
C GLY A 41 -3.71 -11.38 -9.66
N GLY A 42 -4.50 -11.08 -8.63
CA GLY A 42 -5.91 -10.71 -8.77
C GLY A 42 -6.13 -9.40 -9.55
N MET A 43 -5.32 -8.37 -9.29
CA MET A 43 -5.45 -7.11 -10.05
C MET A 43 -4.94 -7.22 -11.48
N ARG A 44 -3.89 -8.01 -11.74
CA ARG A 44 -3.52 -8.37 -13.11
C ARG A 44 -4.68 -9.10 -13.79
N GLY A 45 -5.23 -10.15 -13.19
CA GLY A 45 -6.39 -10.86 -13.74
C GLY A 45 -7.57 -9.92 -14.05
N SER A 46 -7.84 -8.96 -13.16
CA SER A 46 -8.88 -7.93 -13.35
C SER A 46 -8.63 -7.07 -14.59
N ALA A 47 -7.38 -6.63 -14.81
CA ALA A 47 -7.02 -5.85 -15.99
C ALA A 47 -7.13 -6.65 -17.30
N THR A 48 -6.83 -7.96 -17.30
CA THR A 48 -7.09 -8.83 -18.47
C THR A 48 -8.58 -8.93 -18.74
N LYS A 49 -9.38 -9.23 -17.71
CA LYS A 49 -10.84 -9.42 -17.87
C LYS A 49 -11.55 -8.16 -18.36
N ARG A 50 -11.05 -6.99 -17.98
CA ARG A 50 -11.56 -5.68 -18.43
C ARG A 50 -10.95 -5.21 -19.76
N GLN A 51 -10.10 -6.03 -20.38
CA GLN A 51 -9.47 -5.76 -21.68
C GLN A 51 -8.76 -4.39 -21.72
N LEU A 52 -8.11 -4.00 -20.61
CA LEU A 52 -7.36 -2.75 -20.57
C LEU A 52 -6.23 -2.78 -21.61
N SER A 53 -6.04 -1.66 -22.31
CA SER A 53 -4.92 -1.50 -23.24
C SER A 53 -3.57 -1.59 -22.51
N ALA A 54 -2.50 -1.79 -23.28
CA ALA A 54 -1.15 -1.84 -22.72
C ALA A 54 -0.78 -0.57 -21.92
N SER A 55 -1.23 0.60 -22.39
CA SER A 55 -0.99 1.88 -21.70
C SER A 55 -1.84 2.01 -20.42
N GLN A 56 -3.13 1.64 -20.48
CA GLN A 56 -4.04 1.71 -19.34
C GLN A 56 -3.65 0.75 -18.22
N ARG A 57 -3.11 -0.42 -18.56
CA ARG A 57 -2.72 -1.45 -17.59
C ARG A 57 -1.38 -1.19 -16.91
N GLN A 58 -0.56 -0.30 -17.47
CA GLN A 58 0.80 -0.03 -16.99
C GLN A 58 0.91 0.29 -15.48
N PRO A 59 0.01 1.09 -14.89
CA PRO A 59 0.00 1.34 -13.44
C PRO A 59 -0.27 0.07 -12.61
N VAL A 60 -1.17 -0.79 -13.10
CA VAL A 60 -1.51 -2.08 -12.47
C VAL A 60 -0.28 -3.00 -12.48
N ASP A 61 0.41 -3.10 -13.61
CA ASP A 61 1.58 -3.98 -13.72
C ASP A 61 2.77 -3.51 -12.90
N LYS A 62 2.98 -2.18 -12.81
CA LYS A 62 3.95 -1.58 -11.89
C LYS A 62 3.63 -1.90 -10.44
N CYS A 63 2.39 -1.73 -10.02
CA CYS A 63 1.96 -2.07 -8.66
C CYS A 63 2.19 -3.55 -8.38
N ALA A 64 1.82 -4.44 -9.30
CA ALA A 64 1.95 -5.88 -9.14
C ALA A 64 3.42 -6.29 -9.01
N ARG A 65 4.28 -5.73 -9.86
CA ARG A 65 5.73 -5.96 -9.79
C ARG A 65 6.30 -5.49 -8.47
N TYR A 66 5.91 -4.31 -8.01
CA TYR A 66 6.35 -3.79 -6.72
C TYR A 66 5.94 -4.73 -5.57
N LEU A 67 4.69 -5.19 -5.53
CA LEU A 67 4.19 -6.08 -4.48
C LEU A 67 4.93 -7.42 -4.45
N LEU A 68 5.20 -8.00 -5.61
CA LEU A 68 5.94 -9.26 -5.74
C LEU A 68 7.40 -9.09 -5.31
N ASN A 69 8.08 -8.04 -5.78
CA ASN A 69 9.48 -7.78 -5.44
C ASN A 69 9.68 -7.53 -3.93
N ASN A 70 8.66 -6.98 -3.26
CA ASN A 70 8.72 -6.67 -1.84
C ASN A 70 7.99 -7.70 -0.97
N ALA A 71 7.51 -8.82 -1.53
CA ALA A 71 6.63 -9.75 -0.81
C ALA A 71 7.23 -10.27 0.50
N ALA A 72 8.55 -10.50 0.52
CA ALA A 72 9.28 -10.90 1.73
C ALA A 72 9.20 -9.86 2.87
N TYR A 73 9.14 -8.57 2.53
CA TYR A 73 9.07 -7.46 3.48
C TYR A 73 7.62 -7.06 3.84
N LEU A 74 6.64 -7.49 3.04
CA LEU A 74 5.21 -7.17 3.24
C LEU A 74 4.49 -8.19 4.13
N LYS A 75 5.21 -8.98 4.93
CA LYS A 75 4.65 -9.98 5.86
C LYS A 75 4.09 -9.35 7.14
N TYR A 76 3.28 -8.29 7.02
CA TYR A 76 2.80 -7.55 8.19
C TYR A 76 1.93 -8.37 9.14
N HIS A 77 1.29 -9.45 8.67
CA HIS A 77 0.55 -10.38 9.52
C HIS A 77 1.42 -11.08 10.57
N ASP A 78 2.67 -11.41 10.23
CA ASP A 78 3.62 -12.00 11.16
C ASP A 78 4.01 -10.97 12.22
N TYR A 79 4.20 -9.71 11.82
CA TYR A 79 4.50 -8.60 12.73
C TYR A 79 3.30 -8.20 13.62
N LEU A 80 2.08 -8.30 13.09
CA LEU A 80 0.83 -8.08 13.82
C LEU A 80 0.62 -9.13 14.92
N LYS A 81 0.86 -10.41 14.59
CA LYS A 81 0.83 -11.51 15.57
C LYS A 81 1.88 -11.35 16.66
N ALA A 82 3.00 -10.69 16.36
CA ALA A 82 4.05 -10.36 17.32
C ALA A 82 3.72 -9.17 18.24
N GLY A 83 2.49 -8.64 18.23
CA GLY A 83 2.00 -7.65 19.20
C GLY A 83 2.07 -6.19 18.75
N LEU A 84 2.31 -5.92 17.47
CA LEU A 84 2.23 -4.55 16.94
C LEU A 84 0.77 -4.07 16.85
N PRO A 85 0.40 -2.92 17.44
CA PRO A 85 -0.84 -2.25 17.10
C PRO A 85 -0.66 -1.57 15.73
N ILE A 86 -0.82 -2.31 14.64
CA ILE A 86 -1.20 -1.68 13.37
C ILE A 86 -2.70 -1.42 13.49
N ALA A 87 -3.04 -0.35 14.19
CA ALA A 87 -4.41 0.06 14.34
C ALA A 87 -5.02 0.18 12.93
N THR A 88 -6.03 -0.64 12.65
CA THR A 88 -6.91 -0.50 11.48
C THR A 88 -7.40 0.94 11.33
N GLY A 89 -7.57 1.68 12.44
CA GLY A 89 -7.86 3.11 12.44
C GLY A 89 -6.77 4.02 11.86
N VAL A 90 -5.48 3.65 11.92
CA VAL A 90 -4.39 4.39 11.24
C VAL A 90 -4.41 4.11 9.74
N ILE A 91 -4.77 2.90 9.35
CA ILE A 91 -4.93 2.51 7.93
C ILE A 91 -6.14 3.22 7.33
N GLU A 92 -7.27 3.19 8.02
CA GLU A 92 -8.49 3.90 7.63
C GLU A 92 -8.30 5.42 7.68
N GLY A 93 -7.58 5.93 8.68
CA GLY A 93 -7.25 7.34 8.83
C GLY A 93 -6.32 7.84 7.73
N ALA A 94 -5.32 7.04 7.35
CA ALA A 94 -4.47 7.32 6.20
C ALA A 94 -5.26 7.25 4.89
N CYS A 95 -6.07 6.21 4.66
CA CYS A 95 -6.93 6.15 3.48
C CYS A 95 -7.89 7.36 3.37
N ARG A 96 -8.51 7.79 4.48
CA ARG A 96 -9.36 8.99 4.54
C ARG A 96 -8.59 10.30 4.36
N HIS A 97 -7.46 10.49 5.04
CA HIS A 97 -6.66 11.72 4.92
C HIS A 97 -5.98 11.85 3.55
N LEU A 98 -5.58 10.74 2.92
CA LEU A 98 -4.95 10.74 1.59
C LEU A 98 -5.88 11.29 0.49
N ILE A 99 -7.19 11.14 0.65
CA ILE A 99 -8.20 11.69 -0.27
C ILE A 99 -8.35 13.19 -0.05
N LYS A 100 -8.28 13.63 1.21
CA LYS A 100 -8.45 15.05 1.60
C LYS A 100 -7.22 15.89 1.23
N ASP A 101 -6.02 15.40 1.50
CA ASP A 101 -4.76 16.13 1.30
C ASP A 101 -4.33 16.29 -0.18
N ARG A 102 -4.83 15.45 -1.10
CA ARG A 102 -4.54 15.58 -2.55
C ARG A 102 -5.59 16.35 -3.33
N MET A 103 -6.79 16.54 -2.80
CA MET A 103 -7.87 17.26 -3.48
C MET A 103 -8.02 18.70 -2.99
N ASP A 104 -7.48 19.05 -1.81
CA ASP A 104 -7.76 20.36 -1.21
C ASP A 104 -6.59 20.94 -0.38
N ILE A 105 -5.49 21.35 -1.03
CA ILE A 105 -4.44 22.28 -0.52
C ILE A 105 -3.08 21.66 -0.09
N THR A 106 -2.02 22.36 -0.53
CA THR A 106 -0.62 22.31 -0.11
C THR A 106 -0.42 22.37 1.41
N GLY A 107 0.31 21.39 2.00
CA GLY A 107 1.02 21.62 3.28
C GLY A 107 0.92 20.57 4.40
N ALA A 108 0.22 19.45 4.22
CA ALA A 108 0.15 18.43 5.26
C ALA A 108 1.43 17.55 5.31
N ARG A 109 2.16 17.63 6.43
CA ARG A 109 3.44 16.93 6.71
C ARG A 109 3.36 15.39 6.80
N TRP A 110 2.19 14.79 6.57
CA TRP A 110 1.99 13.34 6.55
C TRP A 110 1.86 12.85 5.12
N SER A 111 2.95 12.93 4.37
CA SER A 111 2.96 12.44 3.00
C SER A 111 2.68 10.93 2.95
N LEU A 112 2.12 10.47 1.83
CA LEU A 112 1.94 9.06 1.48
C LEU A 112 3.21 8.22 1.66
N MET A 113 4.37 8.84 1.42
CA MET A 113 5.67 8.26 1.73
C MET A 113 5.90 8.11 3.23
N GLY A 114 5.45 9.05 4.06
CA GLY A 114 5.49 8.97 5.52
C GLY A 114 4.67 7.82 6.08
N ALA A 115 3.43 7.61 5.60
CA ALA A 115 2.61 6.48 6.05
C ALA A 115 3.26 5.13 5.71
N GLU A 116 3.77 4.99 4.49
CA GLU A 116 4.50 3.79 4.08
C GLU A 116 5.85 3.63 4.78
N ALA A 117 6.57 4.73 5.03
CA ALA A 117 7.82 4.74 5.77
C ALA A 117 7.60 4.30 7.22
N VAL A 118 6.54 4.77 7.89
CA VAL A 118 6.20 4.34 9.25
C VAL A 118 5.86 2.86 9.29
N LEU A 119 5.09 2.34 8.32
CA LEU A 119 4.79 0.91 8.23
C LEU A 119 6.08 0.08 8.01
N ARG A 120 6.98 0.55 7.16
CA ARG A 120 8.28 -0.08 6.89
C ARG A 120 9.23 -0.02 8.09
N LEU A 121 9.35 1.13 8.75
CA LEU A 121 10.17 1.31 9.96
C LEU A 121 9.70 0.38 11.09
N ARG A 122 8.38 0.30 11.32
CA ARG A 122 7.80 -0.58 12.35
C ARG A 122 8.01 -2.05 12.04
N SER A 123 7.93 -2.45 10.77
CA SER A 123 8.20 -3.85 10.37
C SER A 123 9.69 -4.20 10.49
N LEU A 124 10.59 -3.30 10.10
CA LEU A 124 12.04 -3.52 10.23
C LEU A 124 12.50 -3.61 11.68
N TYR A 125 11.99 -2.75 12.56
CA TYR A 125 12.33 -2.76 13.99
C TYR A 125 12.04 -4.11 14.67
N VAL A 126 10.96 -4.80 14.27
CA VAL A 126 10.54 -6.08 14.85
C VAL A 126 11.15 -7.29 14.16
N SER A 127 11.53 -7.17 12.88
CA SER A 127 12.13 -8.28 12.11
C SER A 127 13.54 -8.67 12.58
N GLY A 128 14.12 -7.97 13.55
CA GLY A 128 15.41 -8.32 14.14
C GLY A 128 16.61 -8.15 13.21
N ASP A 129 16.46 -7.52 12.04
CA ASP A 129 17.60 -7.10 11.20
C ASP A 129 18.18 -5.80 11.76
N GLY A 130 18.62 -5.87 13.02
CA GLY A 130 19.42 -4.87 13.69
C GLY A 130 20.84 -4.93 13.17
N LYS A 131 21.06 -4.53 11.92
CA LYS A 131 22.40 -4.07 11.51
C LYS A 131 22.62 -2.71 12.16
N SER A 132 23.02 -2.77 13.43
CA SER A 132 23.79 -1.76 14.17
C SER A 132 23.80 -0.38 13.53
N ILE A 133 22.77 0.42 13.82
CA ILE A 133 22.90 1.87 13.75
C ILE A 133 23.64 2.24 15.04
N GLY A 134 24.95 2.43 14.94
CA GLY A 134 25.78 2.85 16.07
C GLY A 134 25.21 4.11 16.72
N PRO A 135 25.48 4.34 18.02
CA PRO A 135 24.96 5.50 18.71
C PRO A 135 25.50 6.77 18.04
N PHE A 136 24.59 7.67 17.70
CA PHE A 136 24.95 9.07 17.49
C PHE A 136 25.34 9.64 18.86
N THR A 137 26.63 9.62 19.18
CA THR A 137 27.27 10.57 20.10
C THR A 137 27.75 11.77 19.31
#